data_AF-A0A527D405-F1
#
_entry.id   AF-A0A527D405-F1
#
_cell.length_a   1.000
_cell.length_b   1.000
_cell.length_c   1.000
_cell.angle_alpha   90.00
_cell.angle_beta   90.00
_cell.angle_gamma   90.00
#
_symmetry.space_group_name_H-M   'P 1'
#
loop_
_entity.id
_entity.type
_entity.pdbx_description
1 polymer ?
#
loop_
_entity_poly.entity_id
_entity_poly.type
_entity_poly.pdbx_seq_one_letter_code
_entity_poly.pdbx_strand_id
1 'polypeptide(L)' 'GSPEQVAEKIVAQHKIFGNDRFLLQMAIGTMPHAKIMKAIELYGTRVAPIVRKETAKAAPALASPVA' A
#
# COMPACT_ATOMS: atom_id res chain seq x y z
N GLY A 1 9.63 5.54 7.71
CA GLY A 1 9.76 6.50 6.62
C GLY A 1 8.56 7.42 6.63
N SER A 2 8.66 8.58 5.98
CA SER A 2 7.49 9.45 5.76
C SER A 2 6.49 8.76 4.81
N PRO A 3 5.21 9.17 4.80
CA PRO A 3 4.23 8.66 3.85
C PRO A 3 4.70 8.74 2.39
N GLU A 4 5.39 9.82 2.03
CA GLU A 4 5.92 10.06 0.69
C GLU A 4 7.00 9.05 0.32
N GLN A 5 7.95 8.79 1.22
CA GLN A 5 8.99 7.77 1.02
C GLN A 5 8.40 6.36 0.89
N VAL A 6 7.35 6.06 1.66
CA VAL A 6 6.67 4.77 1.57
C VAL A 6 5.94 4.64 0.24
N ALA A 7 5.23 5.68 -0.20
CA ALA A 7 4.52 5.67 -1.48
C ALA A 7 5.49 5.52 -2.66
N GLU A 8 6.59 6.29 -2.68
CA GLU A 8 7.63 6.19 -3.70
C GLU A 8 8.18 4.77 -3.81
N LYS A 9 8.47 4.13 -2.66
CA LYS A 9 8.95 2.75 -2.64
C LYS A 9 7.93 1.77 -3.22
N ILE A 10 6.64 1.91 -2.89
CA ILE A 10 5.58 1.04 -3.42
C ILE A 10 5.45 1.22 -4.94
N VAL A 11 5.49 2.46 -5.44
CA VAL A 11 5.43 2.75 -6.88
C VAL A 11 6.65 2.19 -7.61
N ALA A 12 7.84 2.32 -7.04
CA ALA A 12 9.06 1.73 -7.59
C ALA A 12 8.96 0.20 -7.66
N GLN A 13 8.45 -0.45 -6.61
CA GLN A 13 8.21 -1.89 -6.60
C GLN A 13 7.18 -2.31 -7.65
N HIS A 14 6.09 -1.56 -7.81
CA HIS A 14 5.09 -1.82 -8.86
C HIS A 14 5.68 -1.73 -10.27
N LYS A 15 6.59 -0.79 -10.53
CA LYS A 15 7.29 -0.68 -11.82
C LYS A 15 8.21 -1.87 -12.11
N ILE A 16 8.81 -2.45 -11.07
CA ILE A 16 9.73 -3.59 -11.20
C ILE A 16 8.96 -4.90 -11.35
N PHE A 17 7.93 -5.11 -10.52
CA PHE A 17 7.26 -6.41 -10.40
C PHE A 17 5.91 -6.51 -11.11
N GLY A 18 5.29 -5.38 -11.47
CA GLY A 18 3.96 -5.37 -12.08
C GLY A 18 2.87 -5.93 -11.16
N ASN A 19 3.03 -5.83 -9.83
CA ASN A 19 2.09 -6.42 -8.89
C ASN A 19 0.74 -5.67 -8.85
N ASP A 20 -0.35 -6.43 -8.88
CA ASP A 20 -1.73 -5.88 -8.79
C ASP A 20 -2.17 -5.57 -7.36
N ARG A 21 -1.50 -6.19 -6.38
CA ARG A 21 -1.82 -6.05 -4.95
C ARG A 21 -0.55 -5.84 -4.13
N PHE A 22 -0.67 -5.02 -3.09
CA PHE A 22 0.36 -4.80 -2.09
C PHE A 22 -0.24 -5.01 -0.70
N LEU A 23 0.42 -5.83 0.12
CA LEU A 23 0.03 -6.09 1.50
C LEU A 23 1.14 -5.57 2.43
N LEU A 24 0.73 -5.00 3.57
CA LEU A 24 1.65 -4.38 4.52
C LEU A 24 1.45 -4.95 5.92
N GLN A 25 2.52 -5.53 6.48
CA GLN A 25 2.56 -5.94 7.87
C GLN A 25 3.20 -4.82 8.71
N MET A 26 2.43 -4.28 9.66
CA MET A 26 2.87 -3.15 10.50
C MET A 26 2.93 -3.53 11.99
N ALA A 27 2.04 -4.40 12.44
CA ALA A 27 1.96 -4.84 13.82
C ALA A 27 2.94 -6.00 14.05
N ILE A 28 4.13 -5.70 14.56
CA ILE A 28 5.17 -6.68 14.87
C ILE A 28 5.47 -6.62 16.37
N GLY A 29 5.38 -7.76 17.06
CA GLY A 29 5.63 -7.85 18.50
C GLY A 29 4.68 -6.98 19.33
N THR A 30 5.20 -6.37 20.39
CA THR A 30 4.42 -5.56 21.35
C THR A 30 4.37 -4.08 20.96
N MET A 31 3.88 -3.79 19.75
CA MET A 31 3.69 -2.40 19.31
C MET A 31 2.48 -1.76 20.01
N PRO A 32 2.58 -0.50 20.50
CA PRO A 32 1.44 0.21 21.05
C PRO A 32 0.31 0.37 20.03
N HIS A 33 -0.91 -0.01 20.41
CA HIS A 33 -2.08 0.01 19.52
C HIS A 33 -2.32 1.40 18.89
N ALA A 34 -2.18 2.48 19.65
CA ALA A 34 -2.34 3.85 19.14
C ALA A 34 -1.37 4.18 17.99
N LYS A 35 -0.14 3.65 18.02
CA LYS A 35 0.83 3.85 16.93
C LYS A 35 0.42 3.09 15.67
N ILE A 36 -0.10 1.87 15.82
CA ILE A 36 -0.64 1.08 14.70
C ILE A 36 -1.83 1.80 14.08
N MET A 37 -2.77 2.28 14.90
CA MET A 37 -3.94 3.02 14.42
C MET A 37 -3.54 4.30 13.67
N LYS A 38 -2.56 5.05 14.18
CA LYS A 38 -2.05 6.23 13.47
C LYS A 38 -1.38 5.88 12.14
N ALA A 39 -0.65 4.76 12.10
CA ALA A 39 0.00 4.30 10.88
C ALA A 39 -1.02 3.84 9.81
N ILE A 40 -2.12 3.19 10.22
CA ILE A 40 -3.24 2.85 9.34
C ILE A 40 -3.88 4.12 8.77
N GLU A 41 -4.15 5.13 9.61
CA GLU A 41 -4.70 6.42 9.18
C GLU A 41 -3.80 7.09 8.13
N LEU A 42 -2.50 7.18 8.39
CA LEU A 42 -1.53 7.77 7.45
C LEU A 42 -1.43 6.95 6.15
N TYR A 43 -1.46 5.62 6.25
CA TYR A 43 -1.44 4.77 5.06
C TYR A 43 -2.67 5.02 4.18
N GLY A 44 -3.87 5.04 4.77
CA GLY A 44 -5.11 5.25 4.04
C GLY A 44 -5.30 6.67 3.49
N THR A 45 -4.86 7.69 4.23
CA THR A 45 -5.10 9.10 3.87
C THR A 45 -3.98 9.75 3.06
N ARG A 46 -2.75 9.24 3.16
CA ARG A 46 -1.57 9.84 2.51
C ARG A 46 -0.92 8.91 1.50
N VAL A 47 -0.62 7.68 1.88
CA VAL A 47 0.13 6.74 1.02
C VAL A 47 -0.74 6.21 -0.12
N ALA A 48 -1.91 5.65 0.20
CA ALA A 48 -2.77 4.99 -0.77
C ALA A 48 -3.22 5.91 -1.93
N PRO A 49 -3.60 7.18 -1.71
CA PRO A 49 -3.94 8.10 -2.80
C PRO A 49 -2.77 8.36 -3.76
N ILE A 50 -1.55 8.55 -3.24
CA ILE A 50 -0.35 8.79 -4.06
C ILE A 50 -0.08 7.55 -4.92
N VAL A 51 -0.05 6.36 -4.31
CA VAL A 51 0.20 5.11 -5.04
C VAL A 51 -0.86 4.89 -6.13
N ARG A 52 -2.15 5.05 -5.80
CA ARG A 52 -3.23 4.89 -6.78
C ARG A 52 -3.13 5.85 -7.94
N LYS A 53 -2.74 7.11 -7.70
CA LYS A 53 -2.54 8.11 -8.75
C LYS A 53 -1.40 7.70 -9.69
N GLU A 54 -0.27 7.27 -9.13
CA GLU A 54 0.93 6.93 -9.91
C GLU A 54 0.87 5.57 -10.61
N THR A 55 0.03 4.65 -10.10
CA THR A 55 -0.15 3.30 -10.65
C THR A 55 -1.46 3.13 -11.44
N ALA A 56 -2.22 4.21 -11.62
CA ALA A 56 -3.46 4.19 -12.39
C ALA A 56 -3.19 3.82 -13.86
N LYS A 57 -3.47 2.56 -14.23
CA LYS A 57 -3.62 2.10 -15.62
C LYS A 57 -4.86 1.18 -15.72
N ALA A 58 -5.52 1.19 -16.89
CA ALA A 58 -6.87 0.64 -17.12
C ALA A 58 -7.04 -0.76 -16.52
N ALA A 59 -8.09 -0.93 -15.73
CA ALA A 59 -8.38 -2.12 -14.93
C ALA A 59 -8.19 -3.42 -15.73
N PRO A 60 -7.30 -4.33 -15.30
CA PRO A 60 -7.45 -5.72 -15.69
C PRO A 60 -8.70 -6.25 -14.98
N ALA A 61 -9.54 -6.94 -15.75
CA ALA A 61 -10.76 -7.57 -15.27
C ALA A 61 -10.46 -8.46 -14.06
N LEU A 62 -11.37 -8.41 -13.08
CA LEU A 62 -11.41 -9.27 -11.90
C LEU A 62 -11.05 -10.71 -12.26
N ALA A 63 -9.86 -11.16 -11.86
CA ALA A 63 -9.55 -12.58 -11.86
C ALA A 63 -10.41 -13.26 -10.78
N SER A 64 -11.07 -14.34 -11.19
CA SER A 64 -12.11 -15.10 -10.49
C SER A 64 -11.81 -15.37 -9.01
N PRO A 65 -12.85 -15.46 -8.14
CA PRO A 65 -12.66 -16.02 -6.80
C PRO A 65 -12.23 -17.48 -6.95
N VAL A 66 -11.11 -17.82 -6.32
CA VAL A 66 -10.56 -19.17 -6.26
C VAL A 66 -11.60 -20.11 -5.63
N ALA A 67 -11.77 -21.27 -6.26
CA ALA A 67 -12.64 -22.38 -5.86
C ALA A 67 -12.33 -22.94 -4.47
#